data_AF-A0A7K3LTH2-F1
#
_entry.id   AF-A0A7K3LTH2-F1
#
_cell.length_a   1.000
_cell.length_b   1.000
_cell.length_c   1.000
_cell.angle_alpha   90.00
_cell.angle_beta   90.00
_cell.angle_gamma   90.00
#
_symmetry.space_group_name_H-M   'P 1'
#
loop_
_entity.id
_entity.type
_entity.pdbx_description
1 polymer ?
#
loop_
_entity_poly.entity_id
_entity_poly.type
_entity_poly.pdbx_seq_one_letter_code
_entity_poly.pdbx_strand_id
1 'polypeptide(L)'
;MAKAQASKEAKQAAKQARKKASKERRQQLWQAFQMQRKEDKRLIPYMVGIFVLIVAVFVLLGVFIGSIWLFIPIGVVLGVLAAFILFGRRVQKNVYAKAEGQPGAAGWALTNMRGQWRVQQAVSGNAHLDAVHRVIGKPGIILVGEGSPARVKTLLSQEKKKAARVVGDTPIYEIIVGDADGQVPLSKLERHLNKLPSNVDRKRMETLEGRLSALGGRQPGPGMPKGPMPAGAKMRSMQRTARRKS
;
A
#
# COMPACT_ATOMS: atom_id res chain seq x y z
N MET A 1 29.80 40.22 18.05
CA MET A 1 28.50 39.90 18.67
C MET A 1 27.43 39.42 17.67
N ALA A 2 27.42 39.87 16.40
CA ALA A 2 26.42 39.48 15.38
C ALA A 2 26.31 37.98 15.06
N LYS A 3 27.42 37.22 15.01
CA LYS A 3 27.39 35.74 14.78
C LYS A 3 26.67 34.98 15.90
N ALA A 4 26.68 35.48 17.13
CA ALA A 4 26.01 34.84 18.26
C ALA A 4 24.49 35.11 18.25
N GLN A 5 24.05 36.29 17.82
CA GLN A 5 22.63 36.65 17.67
C GLN A 5 21.96 35.88 16.53
N ALA A 6 22.60 35.76 15.36
CA ALA A 6 22.11 34.94 14.25
C ALA A 6 21.92 33.46 14.63
N SER A 7 22.80 32.94 15.50
CA SER A 7 22.68 31.56 16.02
C SER A 7 21.52 31.37 17.01
N LYS A 8 21.14 32.41 17.76
CA LYS A 8 20.02 32.37 18.72
C LYS A 8 18.68 32.47 18.01
N GLU A 9 18.58 33.32 17.00
CA GLU A 9 17.38 33.49 16.17
C GLU A 9 17.09 32.21 15.35
N ALA A 10 18.11 31.59 14.75
CA ALA A 10 17.97 30.30 14.06
C ALA A 10 17.50 29.18 15.01
N LYS A 11 18.01 29.13 16.24
CA LYS A 11 17.58 28.17 17.27
C LYS A 11 16.14 28.44 17.74
N GLN A 12 15.74 29.71 17.85
CA GLN A 12 14.37 30.08 18.20
C GLN A 12 13.38 29.76 17.07
N ALA A 13 13.73 30.05 15.81
CA ALA A 13 12.94 29.67 14.64
C ALA A 13 12.77 28.14 14.55
N ALA A 14 13.84 27.36 14.75
CA ALA A 14 13.77 25.90 14.80
C ALA A 14 12.90 25.39 15.96
N LYS A 15 12.94 26.03 17.14
CA LYS A 15 12.09 25.68 18.29
C LYS A 15 10.62 26.01 18.03
N GLN A 16 10.32 27.14 17.38
CA GLN A 16 8.96 27.51 16.99
C GLN A 16 8.41 26.58 15.91
N ALA A 17 9.21 26.24 14.89
CA ALA A 17 8.85 25.27 13.86
C ALA A 17 8.56 23.87 14.47
N ARG A 18 9.40 23.40 15.41
CA ARG A 18 9.18 22.14 16.13
C ARG A 18 7.89 22.17 16.97
N LYS A 19 7.59 23.30 17.63
CA LYS A 19 6.35 23.46 18.41
C LYS A 19 5.11 23.47 17.51
N LYS A 20 5.13 24.19 16.39
CA LYS A 20 4.05 24.20 15.40
C LYS A 20 3.81 22.80 14.83
N ALA A 21 4.87 22.14 14.35
CA ALA A 21 4.80 20.77 13.85
C ALA A 21 4.36 19.75 14.92
N SER A 22 4.67 19.98 16.20
CA SER A 22 4.18 19.13 17.30
C SER A 22 2.69 19.34 17.56
N LYS A 23 2.22 20.59 17.54
CA LYS A 23 0.81 20.94 17.70
C LYS A 23 -0.04 20.40 16.56
N GLU A 24 0.42 20.56 15.32
CA GLU A 24 -0.23 20.00 14.12
C GLU A 24 -0.31 18.48 14.18
N ARG A 25 0.79 17.79 14.51
CA ARG A 25 0.79 16.33 14.70
C ARG A 25 -0.21 15.90 15.78
N ARG A 26 -0.27 16.63 16.91
CA ARG A 26 -1.23 16.32 17.98
C ARG A 26 -2.67 16.52 17.53
N GLN A 27 -2.96 17.58 16.77
CA GLN A 27 -4.28 17.84 16.21
C GLN A 27 -4.69 16.77 15.19
N GLN A 28 -3.78 16.36 14.30
CA GLN A 28 -4.01 15.27 13.36
C GLN A 28 -4.31 13.95 14.08
N LEU A 29 -3.51 13.60 15.10
CA LEU A 29 -3.73 12.42 15.93
C LEU A 29 -5.08 12.49 16.66
N TRP A 30 -5.45 13.66 17.17
CA TRP A 30 -6.73 13.87 17.84
C TRP A 30 -7.92 13.76 16.89
N GLN A 31 -7.82 14.35 15.70
CA GLN A 31 -8.85 14.25 14.66
C GLN A 31 -9.03 12.80 14.20
N ALA A 32 -7.93 12.10 13.94
CA ALA A 32 -7.95 10.67 13.60
C ALA A 32 -8.59 9.84 14.73
N PHE A 33 -8.26 10.13 15.99
CA PHE A 33 -8.87 9.48 17.15
C PHE A 33 -10.38 9.74 17.25
N GLN A 34 -10.83 10.99 17.05
CA GLN A 34 -12.24 11.34 17.07
C GLN A 34 -13.03 10.68 15.94
N MET A 35 -12.45 10.62 14.75
CA MET A 35 -13.02 9.92 13.60
C MET A 35 -13.15 8.42 13.92
N GLN A 36 -12.07 7.79 14.38
CA GLN A 36 -12.08 6.37 14.71
C GLN A 36 -13.06 6.03 15.83
N ARG A 37 -13.16 6.86 16.89
CA ARG A 37 -14.09 6.66 17.99
C ARG A 37 -15.55 6.67 17.52
N LYS A 38 -15.89 7.54 16.57
CA LYS A 38 -17.24 7.61 15.99
C LYS A 38 -17.57 6.35 15.20
N GLU A 39 -16.58 5.84 14.47
CA GLU A 39 -16.74 4.65 13.63
C GLU A 39 -16.76 3.34 14.42
N ASP A 40 -15.95 3.23 15.48
CA ASP A 40 -15.82 2.02 16.28
C ASP A 40 -16.11 2.29 17.75
N LYS A 41 -17.40 2.35 18.08
CA LYS A 41 -17.87 2.58 19.46
C LYS A 41 -17.41 1.50 20.45
N ARG A 42 -17.10 0.29 19.96
CA ARG A 42 -16.60 -0.83 20.79
C ARG A 42 -15.10 -0.71 21.07
N LEU A 43 -14.37 0.17 20.39
CA LEU A 43 -12.93 0.33 20.56
C LEU A 43 -12.53 0.73 22.00
N ILE A 44 -13.21 1.73 22.56
CA ILE A 44 -12.93 2.25 23.90
C ILE A 44 -13.11 1.18 24.98
N PRO A 45 -14.23 0.44 25.07
CA PRO A 45 -14.37 -0.58 26.10
C PRO A 45 -13.35 -1.70 25.95
N TYR A 46 -12.94 -2.08 24.73
CA TYR A 46 -11.84 -3.05 24.56
C TYR A 46 -10.48 -2.50 25.01
N MET A 47 -10.18 -1.23 24.71
CA MET A 47 -8.93 -0.60 25.15
C MET A 47 -8.85 -0.49 26.67
N VAL A 48 -9.94 -0.04 27.31
CA VAL A 48 -10.04 0.04 28.78
C VAL A 48 -9.97 -1.37 29.38
N GLY A 49 -10.69 -2.34 28.80
CA GLY A 49 -10.67 -3.73 29.26
C GLY A 49 -9.26 -4.34 29.25
N ILE A 50 -8.51 -4.18 28.15
CA ILE A 50 -7.12 -4.67 28.07
C ILE A 50 -6.20 -3.92 29.04
N PHE A 51 -6.35 -2.61 29.15
CA PHE A 51 -5.56 -1.82 30.10
C PHE A 51 -5.77 -2.30 31.54
N VAL A 52 -7.04 -2.41 31.96
CA VAL A 52 -7.40 -2.88 33.30
C VAL A 52 -6.91 -4.30 33.52
N LEU A 53 -7.07 -5.19 32.55
CA LEU A 53 -6.59 -6.57 32.63
C LEU A 53 -5.07 -6.64 32.88
N ILE A 54 -4.28 -5.88 32.10
CA ILE A 54 -2.82 -5.89 32.25
C ILE A 54 -2.41 -5.29 33.58
N VAL A 55 -2.99 -4.15 33.97
CA VAL A 55 -2.69 -3.53 35.27
C VAL A 55 -3.05 -4.50 36.41
N ALA A 56 -4.22 -5.16 36.35
CA ALA A 56 -4.63 -6.13 37.35
C ALA A 56 -3.65 -7.31 37.45
N VAL A 57 -3.17 -7.85 36.32
CA VAL A 57 -2.16 -8.92 36.30
C VAL A 57 -0.87 -8.47 36.98
N PHE A 58 -0.37 -7.27 36.68
CA PHE A 58 0.84 -6.74 37.30
C PHE A 58 0.66 -6.42 38.79
N VAL A 59 -0.52 -5.97 39.19
CA VAL A 59 -0.85 -5.78 40.61
C VAL A 59 -0.86 -7.12 41.35
N LEU A 60 -1.50 -8.15 40.80
CA LEU A 60 -1.53 -9.50 41.40
C LEU A 60 -0.12 -10.09 41.51
N LEU A 61 0.72 -9.92 40.48
CA LEU A 61 2.13 -10.30 40.53
C LEU A 61 2.89 -9.53 41.61
N GLY A 62 2.65 -8.22 41.71
CA GLY A 62 3.25 -7.37 42.74
C GLY A 62 2.85 -7.76 44.17
N VAL A 63 1.61 -8.21 44.37
CA VAL A 63 1.14 -8.76 45.67
C VAL A 63 1.84 -10.08 45.97
N PHE A 64 1.93 -10.99 45.00
CA PHE A 64 2.55 -12.30 45.18
C PHE A 64 4.07 -12.22 45.47
N ILE A 65 4.76 -11.24 44.86
CA ILE A 65 6.20 -11.01 44.99
C ILE A 65 6.52 -10.06 46.18
N GLY A 66 5.51 -9.41 46.77
CA GLY A 66 5.68 -8.47 47.88
C GLY A 66 6.22 -7.08 47.48
N SER A 67 6.20 -6.73 46.19
CA SER A 67 6.75 -5.47 45.67
C SER A 67 5.75 -4.71 44.80
N ILE A 68 4.53 -4.50 45.30
CA ILE A 68 3.42 -3.90 44.54
C ILE A 68 3.78 -2.55 43.88
N TRP A 69 4.55 -1.72 44.57
CA TRP A 69 4.96 -0.39 44.11
C TRP A 69 5.86 -0.41 42.87
N LEU A 70 6.61 -1.50 42.66
CA LEU A 70 7.49 -1.66 41.50
C LEU A 70 6.70 -2.13 40.28
N PHE A 71 5.73 -3.03 40.46
CA PHE A 71 4.98 -3.63 39.35
C PHE A 71 3.86 -2.74 38.82
N ILE A 72 3.28 -1.83 39.63
CA ILE A 72 2.22 -0.91 39.20
C ILE A 72 2.68 0.00 38.03
N PRO A 73 3.80 0.77 38.13
CA PRO A 73 4.23 1.63 37.03
C PRO A 73 4.51 0.86 35.73
N ILE A 74 5.11 -0.33 35.85
CA ILE A 74 5.40 -1.22 34.71
C ILE A 74 4.09 -1.69 34.07
N GLY A 75 3.13 -2.15 34.87
CA GLY A 75 1.81 -2.58 34.42
C GLY A 75 1.03 -1.48 33.72
N VAL A 76 1.13 -0.24 34.22
CA VAL A 76 0.49 0.93 33.58
C VAL A 76 1.13 1.22 32.22
N VAL A 77 2.47 1.28 32.14
CA VAL A 77 3.17 1.54 30.86
C VAL A 77 2.87 0.44 29.83
N LEU A 78 2.95 -0.82 30.23
CA LEU A 78 2.65 -1.96 29.35
C LEU A 78 1.17 -2.03 28.98
N GLY A 79 0.27 -1.70 29.91
CA GLY A 79 -1.16 -1.62 29.65
C GLY A 79 -1.50 -0.56 28.62
N VAL A 80 -0.92 0.64 28.74
CA VAL A 80 -1.06 1.71 27.75
C VAL A 80 -0.53 1.27 26.39
N LEU A 81 0.67 0.68 26.35
CA LEU A 81 1.27 0.19 25.11
C LEU A 81 0.39 -0.87 24.42
N ALA A 82 -0.14 -1.83 25.17
CA ALA A 82 -1.03 -2.86 24.64
C ALA A 82 -2.35 -2.27 24.09
N ALA A 83 -2.94 -1.30 24.81
CA ALA A 83 -4.11 -0.58 24.33
C ALA A 83 -3.83 0.17 23.01
N PHE A 84 -2.66 0.79 22.86
CA PHE A 84 -2.24 1.43 21.61
C PHE A 84 -2.03 0.43 20.47
N ILE A 85 -1.44 -0.73 20.73
CA ILE A 85 -1.25 -1.79 19.72
C ILE A 85 -2.61 -2.31 19.24
N LEU A 86 -3.54 -2.56 20.16
CA LEU A 86 -4.90 -2.98 19.83
C LEU A 86 -5.59 -1.92 18.96
N PHE A 87 -5.48 -0.64 19.35
CA PHE A 87 -6.03 0.48 18.60
C PHE A 87 -5.52 0.49 17.16
N GLY A 88 -4.20 0.44 16.96
CA GLY A 88 -3.60 0.45 15.63
C GLY A 88 -4.06 -0.73 14.77
N ARG A 89 -4.09 -1.95 15.33
CA ARG A 89 -4.56 -3.15 14.62
C ARG A 89 -6.02 -3.04 14.19
N ARG A 90 -6.87 -2.46 15.04
CA ARG A 90 -8.30 -2.33 14.78
C ARG A 90 -8.61 -1.23 13.77
N VAL A 91 -7.88 -0.12 13.82
CA VAL A 91 -7.90 0.92 12.78
C VAL A 91 -7.56 0.31 11.42
N GLN A 92 -6.43 -0.40 11.32
CA GLN A 92 -6.03 -1.04 10.07
C GLN A 92 -7.10 -1.99 9.55
N LYS A 93 -7.65 -2.86 10.42
CA LYS A 93 -8.72 -3.80 10.03
C LYS A 93 -9.94 -3.06 9.46
N ASN A 94 -10.39 -1.99 10.10
CA ASN A 94 -11.57 -1.25 9.66
C ASN A 94 -11.31 -0.51 8.33
N VAL A 95 -10.12 0.06 8.14
CA VAL A 95 -9.75 0.73 6.89
C VAL A 95 -9.74 -0.26 5.73
N TYR A 96 -9.09 -1.42 5.90
CA TYR A 96 -9.07 -2.45 4.86
C TYR A 96 -10.45 -3.02 4.57
N ALA A 97 -11.28 -3.25 5.60
CA ALA A 97 -12.64 -3.75 5.41
C ALA A 97 -13.55 -2.77 4.65
N LYS A 98 -13.31 -1.46 4.75
CA LYS A 98 -14.04 -0.44 3.97
C LYS A 98 -13.52 -0.29 2.55
N ALA A 99 -12.21 -0.49 2.36
CA ALA A 99 -11.58 -0.46 1.06
C ALA A 99 -11.94 -1.72 0.25
N GLU A 100 -12.27 -2.83 0.91
CA GLU A 100 -12.71 -4.06 0.27
C GLU A 100 -13.95 -3.82 -0.61
N GLY A 101 -13.90 -4.25 -1.87
CA GLY A 101 -14.95 -4.02 -2.86
C GLY A 101 -14.95 -2.66 -3.55
N GLN A 102 -14.08 -1.72 -3.16
CA GLN A 102 -13.92 -0.44 -3.86
C GLN A 102 -12.91 -0.57 -5.01
N PRO A 103 -13.22 -0.11 -6.23
CA PRO A 103 -12.27 -0.15 -7.35
C PRO A 103 -10.97 0.62 -7.04
N GLY A 104 -9.83 -0.02 -7.30
CA GLY A 104 -8.48 0.49 -7.04
C GLY A 104 -7.96 0.22 -5.62
N ALA A 105 -8.72 -0.48 -4.78
CA ALA A 105 -8.32 -0.76 -3.40
C ALA A 105 -7.11 -1.69 -3.29
N ALA A 106 -6.98 -2.66 -4.20
CA ALA A 106 -5.82 -3.53 -4.26
C ALA A 106 -4.56 -2.72 -4.60
N GLY A 107 -4.64 -1.83 -5.59
CA GLY A 107 -3.55 -0.92 -5.94
C GLY A 107 -3.08 -0.08 -4.76
N TRP A 108 -4.02 0.52 -4.02
CA TRP A 108 -3.75 1.31 -2.81
C TRP A 108 -3.10 0.46 -1.70
N ALA A 109 -3.63 -0.74 -1.44
CA ALA A 109 -3.09 -1.65 -0.43
C ALA A 109 -1.64 -2.05 -0.76
N LEU A 110 -1.37 -2.35 -2.03
CA LEU A 110 -0.04 -2.73 -2.49
C LEU A 110 0.98 -1.60 -2.30
N THR A 111 0.61 -0.35 -2.58
CA THR A 111 1.52 0.80 -2.36
C THR A 111 1.80 1.09 -0.89
N ASN A 112 0.91 0.67 0.01
CA ASN A 112 1.09 0.85 1.45
C ASN A 112 1.86 -0.30 2.13
N MET A 113 2.25 -1.34 1.37
CA MET A 113 3.00 -2.46 1.92
C MET A 113 4.37 -2.02 2.42
N ARG A 114 4.82 -2.65 3.51
CA ARG A 114 6.13 -2.37 4.08
C ARG A 114 7.19 -3.25 3.41
N GLY A 115 8.33 -2.65 3.05
CA GLY A 115 9.47 -3.36 2.50
C GLY A 115 9.91 -2.85 1.13
N GLN A 116 10.80 -3.60 0.49
CA GLN A 116 11.36 -3.27 -0.82
C GLN A 116 10.47 -3.84 -1.93
N TRP A 117 9.28 -3.26 -2.07
CA TRP A 117 8.35 -3.58 -3.15
C TRP A 117 8.38 -2.47 -4.20
N ARG A 118 8.33 -2.84 -5.48
CA ARG A 118 8.10 -1.90 -6.59
C ARG A 118 6.70 -2.15 -7.13
N VAL A 119 5.80 -1.21 -6.94
CA VAL A 119 4.39 -1.36 -7.29
C VAL A 119 4.06 -0.44 -8.46
N GLN A 120 3.57 -1.03 -9.54
CA GLN A 120 2.99 -0.34 -10.68
C GLN A 120 1.48 -0.59 -10.65
N GLN A 121 0.70 0.45 -10.38
CA GLN A 121 -0.76 0.33 -10.35
C GLN A 121 -1.35 0.36 -11.77
N ALA A 122 -2.45 -0.37 -11.99
CA ALA A 122 -3.28 -0.32 -13.20
C ALA A 122 -2.48 -0.44 -14.52
N VAL A 123 -1.62 -1.46 -14.60
CA VAL A 123 -0.83 -1.79 -15.80
C VAL A 123 -1.73 -2.21 -16.96
N SER A 124 -2.81 -2.92 -16.63
CA SER A 124 -3.87 -3.26 -17.55
C SER A 124 -5.21 -3.04 -16.85
N GLY A 125 -6.22 -2.63 -17.59
CA GLY A 125 -7.57 -2.48 -17.06
C GLY A 125 -8.60 -2.43 -18.17
N ASN A 126 -9.87 -2.48 -17.78
CA ASN A 126 -10.99 -2.41 -18.71
C ASN A 126 -11.98 -1.30 -18.34
N ALA A 127 -13.02 -1.11 -19.16
CA ALA A 127 -14.07 -0.12 -18.92
C ALA A 127 -14.96 -0.44 -17.70
N HIS A 128 -14.88 -1.65 -17.15
CA HIS A 128 -15.64 -2.09 -15.97
C HIS A 128 -14.88 -1.85 -14.66
N LEU A 129 -13.82 -1.04 -14.68
CA LEU A 129 -12.96 -0.75 -13.54
C LEU A 129 -12.26 -2.00 -12.97
N ASP A 130 -12.15 -3.08 -13.75
CA ASP A 130 -11.24 -4.17 -13.41
C ASP A 130 -9.80 -3.74 -13.75
N ALA A 131 -8.87 -4.01 -12.85
CA ALA A 131 -7.49 -3.57 -12.99
C ALA A 131 -6.51 -4.71 -12.66
N VAL A 132 -5.36 -4.69 -13.31
CA VAL A 132 -4.20 -5.53 -12.98
C VAL A 132 -3.08 -4.61 -12.53
N HIS A 133 -2.61 -4.86 -11.32
CA HIS A 133 -1.46 -4.23 -10.72
C HIS A 133 -0.26 -5.17 -10.83
N ARG A 134 0.93 -4.60 -11.00
CA ARG A 134 2.17 -5.37 -11.06
C ARG A 134 3.04 -5.00 -9.88
N VAL A 135 3.54 -6.01 -9.20
CA VAL A 135 4.42 -5.87 -8.06
C VAL A 135 5.70 -6.64 -8.35
N ILE A 136 6.84 -5.99 -8.16
CA ILE A 136 8.16 -6.63 -8.21
C ILE A 136 8.69 -6.65 -6.78
N GLY A 137 9.11 -7.83 -6.35
CA GLY A 137 9.71 -8.04 -5.03
C GLY A 137 10.66 -9.24 -5.05
N LYS A 138 11.11 -9.64 -3.86
CA LYS A 138 11.98 -10.81 -3.70
C LYS A 138 11.43 -12.11 -4.30
N PRO A 139 10.10 -12.36 -4.31
CA PRO A 139 9.58 -13.55 -4.97
C PRO A 139 9.74 -13.58 -6.49
N GLY A 140 9.92 -12.41 -7.12
CA GLY A 140 9.85 -12.23 -8.56
C GLY A 140 8.76 -11.23 -8.92
N ILE A 141 7.95 -11.58 -9.92
CA ILE A 141 6.88 -10.71 -10.43
C ILE A 141 5.54 -11.26 -9.95
N ILE A 142 4.70 -10.36 -9.47
CA ILE A 142 3.40 -10.70 -8.93
C ILE A 142 2.39 -9.81 -9.65
N LEU A 143 1.45 -10.46 -10.34
CA LEU A 143 0.33 -9.82 -11.01
C LEU A 143 -0.88 -9.95 -10.10
N VAL A 144 -1.38 -8.81 -9.64
CA VAL A 144 -2.50 -8.73 -8.71
C VAL A 144 -3.69 -8.14 -9.45
N GLY A 145 -4.71 -8.94 -9.65
CA GLY A 145 -5.94 -8.55 -10.32
C GLY A 145 -7.02 -8.14 -9.33
N GLU A 146 -7.76 -7.09 -9.65
CA GLU A 146 -8.87 -6.55 -8.89
C GLU A 146 -10.12 -6.46 -9.79
N GLY A 147 -11.27 -6.92 -9.29
CA GLY A 147 -12.55 -6.89 -10.01
C GLY A 147 -13.16 -8.27 -10.22
N SER A 148 -13.93 -8.44 -11.30
CA SER A 148 -14.63 -9.72 -11.56
C SER A 148 -13.65 -10.84 -11.96
N PRO A 149 -13.67 -12.02 -11.31
CA PRO A 149 -12.68 -13.07 -11.55
C PRO A 149 -12.59 -13.55 -12.99
N ALA A 150 -13.73 -13.65 -13.68
CA ALA A 150 -13.78 -14.12 -15.07
C ALA A 150 -13.07 -13.14 -16.03
N ARG A 151 -13.25 -11.84 -15.83
CA ARG A 151 -12.65 -10.79 -16.67
C ARG A 151 -11.18 -10.57 -16.32
N VAL A 152 -10.88 -10.57 -15.02
CA VAL A 152 -9.53 -10.37 -14.49
C VAL A 152 -8.58 -11.51 -14.88
N LYS A 153 -9.03 -12.78 -14.92
CA LYS A 153 -8.20 -13.91 -15.39
C LYS A 153 -7.67 -13.70 -16.81
N THR A 154 -8.49 -13.16 -17.70
CA THR A 154 -8.09 -12.84 -19.07
C THR A 154 -7.03 -11.74 -19.09
N LEU A 155 -7.21 -10.66 -18.30
CA LEU A 155 -6.24 -9.58 -18.19
C LEU A 155 -4.91 -10.06 -17.59
N LEU A 156 -4.95 -10.87 -16.53
CA LEU A 156 -3.77 -11.49 -15.91
C LEU A 156 -3.01 -12.38 -16.89
N SER A 157 -3.71 -13.22 -17.65
CA SER A 157 -3.11 -14.10 -18.65
C SER A 157 -2.41 -13.30 -19.77
N GLN A 158 -3.02 -12.19 -20.22
CA GLN A 158 -2.42 -11.31 -21.21
C GLN A 158 -1.15 -10.63 -20.67
N GLU A 159 -1.21 -10.10 -19.46
CA GLU A 159 -0.08 -9.43 -18.84
C GLU A 159 1.05 -10.41 -18.51
N LYS A 160 0.74 -11.63 -18.07
CA LYS A 160 1.72 -12.70 -17.88
C LYS A 160 2.45 -13.04 -19.16
N LYS A 161 1.73 -13.20 -20.28
CA LYS A 161 2.35 -13.47 -21.58
C LYS A 161 3.27 -12.33 -22.03
N LYS A 162 2.91 -11.08 -21.73
CA LYS A 162 3.78 -9.91 -22.01
C LYS A 162 5.02 -9.92 -21.13
N ALA A 163 4.85 -10.09 -19.82
CA ALA A 163 5.95 -10.14 -18.86
C ALA A 163 6.92 -11.29 -19.16
N ALA A 164 6.40 -12.50 -19.46
CA ALA A 164 7.19 -13.70 -19.77
C ALA A 164 8.20 -13.48 -20.92
N ARG A 165 7.92 -12.57 -21.86
CA ARG A 165 8.83 -12.27 -22.98
C ARG A 165 10.14 -11.61 -22.56
N VAL A 166 10.19 -10.95 -21.40
CA VAL A 166 11.37 -10.15 -20.99
C VAL A 166 11.99 -10.59 -19.65
N VAL A 167 11.28 -11.39 -18.87
CA VAL A 167 11.66 -11.70 -17.48
C VAL A 167 12.44 -13.01 -17.34
N GLY A 168 12.52 -13.79 -18.43
CA GLY A 168 13.29 -15.02 -18.52
C GLY A 168 12.73 -16.12 -17.61
N ASP A 169 13.62 -16.68 -16.79
CA ASP A 169 13.41 -17.72 -15.77
C ASP A 169 12.77 -17.20 -14.47
N THR A 170 12.50 -15.90 -14.35
CA THR A 170 11.93 -15.33 -13.12
C THR A 170 10.48 -15.77 -12.91
N PRO A 171 10.11 -16.27 -11.73
CA PRO A 171 8.73 -16.67 -11.43
C PRO A 171 7.73 -15.51 -11.57
N ILE A 172 6.56 -15.82 -12.15
CA ILE A 172 5.41 -14.91 -12.27
C ILE A 172 4.23 -15.52 -11.51
N TYR A 173 3.81 -14.85 -10.44
CA TYR A 173 2.64 -15.23 -9.64
C TYR A 173 1.41 -14.44 -10.09
N GLU A 174 0.26 -15.08 -10.08
CA GLU A 174 -1.04 -14.46 -10.36
C GLU A 174 -1.92 -14.57 -9.12
N ILE A 175 -2.47 -13.45 -8.69
CA ILE A 175 -3.33 -13.36 -7.50
C ILE A 175 -4.55 -12.52 -7.86
N ILE A 176 -5.73 -12.98 -7.45
CA ILE A 176 -6.98 -12.24 -7.62
C ILE A 176 -7.42 -11.79 -6.23
N VAL A 177 -7.72 -10.50 -6.09
CA VAL A 177 -8.21 -9.91 -4.84
C VAL A 177 -9.73 -9.99 -4.78
N GLY A 178 -10.24 -10.41 -3.63
CA GLY A 178 -11.66 -10.45 -3.30
C GLY A 178 -11.99 -11.55 -2.29
N ASP A 179 -13.28 -11.76 -2.04
CA ASP A 179 -13.78 -12.59 -0.92
C ASP A 179 -14.25 -14.00 -1.32
N ALA A 180 -14.28 -14.32 -2.61
CA ALA A 180 -14.73 -15.65 -3.05
C ALA A 180 -13.62 -16.71 -3.00
N ASP A 181 -14.00 -17.97 -3.20
CA ASP A 181 -13.06 -19.08 -3.22
C ASP A 181 -11.95 -18.89 -4.26
N GLY A 182 -10.71 -19.15 -3.84
CA GLY A 182 -9.50 -18.95 -4.65
C GLY A 182 -9.05 -17.50 -4.79
N GLN A 183 -9.72 -16.55 -4.14
CA GLN A 183 -9.29 -15.16 -4.06
C GLN A 183 -8.62 -14.86 -2.71
N VAL A 184 -7.85 -13.78 -2.68
CA VAL A 184 -7.18 -13.31 -1.48
C VAL A 184 -7.89 -12.04 -1.00
N PRO A 185 -8.46 -12.05 0.23
CA PRO A 185 -9.06 -10.85 0.80
C PRO A 185 -8.05 -9.72 0.91
N LEU A 186 -8.49 -8.47 0.73
CA LEU A 186 -7.62 -7.31 0.67
C LEU A 186 -6.76 -7.18 1.94
N SER A 187 -7.39 -7.42 3.09
CA SER A 187 -6.74 -7.40 4.42
C SER A 187 -5.63 -8.43 4.60
N LYS A 188 -5.61 -9.49 3.78
CA LYS A 188 -4.64 -10.60 3.86
C LYS A 188 -3.61 -10.56 2.73
N LEU A 189 -3.75 -9.65 1.76
CA LEU A 189 -2.90 -9.56 0.57
C LEU A 189 -1.42 -9.45 0.94
N GLU A 190 -1.03 -8.47 1.78
CA GLU A 190 0.36 -8.29 2.21
C GLU A 190 0.94 -9.55 2.85
N ARG A 191 0.16 -10.23 3.71
CA ARG A 191 0.59 -11.48 4.38
C ARG A 191 0.75 -12.63 3.38
N HIS A 192 -0.11 -12.69 2.37
CA HIS A 192 -0.02 -13.71 1.32
C HIS A 192 1.23 -13.49 0.45
N LEU A 193 1.51 -12.26 0.05
CA LEU A 193 2.71 -11.93 -0.74
C LEU A 193 4.01 -12.19 0.02
N ASN A 194 4.05 -11.86 1.31
CA ASN A 194 5.22 -12.11 2.18
C ASN A 194 5.51 -13.60 2.42
N LYS A 195 4.55 -14.49 2.17
CA LYS A 195 4.74 -15.95 2.30
C LYS A 195 5.38 -16.59 1.07
N LEU A 196 5.43 -15.89 -0.06
CA LEU A 196 6.02 -16.41 -1.28
C LEU A 196 7.54 -16.59 -1.10
N PRO A 197 8.15 -17.61 -1.73
CA PRO A 197 9.57 -17.88 -1.60
C PRO A 197 10.40 -16.73 -2.20
N SER A 198 11.58 -16.48 -1.64
CA SER A 198 12.51 -15.46 -2.13
C SER A 198 13.35 -16.05 -3.27
N ASN A 199 13.08 -15.65 -4.51
CA ASN A 199 13.76 -16.18 -5.71
C ASN A 199 14.72 -15.15 -6.36
N VAL A 200 14.61 -13.88 -5.99
CA VAL A 200 15.23 -12.76 -6.70
C VAL A 200 15.92 -11.81 -5.73
N ASP A 201 17.18 -11.48 -6.03
CA ASP A 201 17.96 -10.48 -5.30
C ASP A 201 17.68 -9.05 -5.77
N ARG A 202 18.09 -8.07 -4.96
CA ARG A 202 17.82 -6.65 -5.20
C ARG A 202 18.30 -6.13 -6.55
N LYS A 203 19.51 -6.49 -6.99
CA LYS A 203 20.05 -6.09 -8.30
C LYS A 203 19.22 -6.65 -9.46
N ARG A 204 18.71 -7.87 -9.28
CA ARG A 204 17.84 -8.52 -10.26
C ARG A 204 16.44 -7.88 -10.26
N MET A 205 15.93 -7.43 -9.12
CA MET A 205 14.70 -6.61 -9.06
C MET A 205 14.81 -5.34 -9.90
N GLU A 206 15.90 -4.58 -9.78
CA GLU A 206 16.12 -3.35 -10.57
C GLU A 206 16.23 -3.65 -12.07
N THR A 207 16.87 -4.76 -12.43
CA THR A 207 16.95 -5.22 -13.83
C THR A 207 15.57 -5.59 -14.37
N LEU A 208 14.75 -6.30 -13.58
CA LEU A 208 13.38 -6.67 -13.95
C LEU A 208 12.49 -5.43 -14.11
N GLU A 209 12.62 -4.46 -13.21
CA GLU A 209 11.92 -3.18 -13.28
C GLU A 209 12.25 -2.45 -14.59
N GLY A 210 13.53 -2.37 -14.97
CA GLY A 210 13.96 -1.77 -16.24
C GLY A 210 13.45 -2.50 -17.49
N ARG A 211 13.45 -3.85 -17.47
CA ARG A 211 12.92 -4.64 -18.60
C ARG A 211 11.40 -4.51 -18.76
N LEU A 212 10.68 -4.50 -17.64
CA LEU A 212 9.22 -4.39 -17.62
C LEU A 212 8.74 -2.96 -17.91
N SER A 213 9.50 -1.94 -17.51
CA SER A 213 9.18 -0.55 -17.86
C SER A 213 9.34 -0.29 -19.36
N ALA A 214 10.33 -0.92 -20.01
CA ALA A 214 10.50 -0.88 -21.46
C ALA A 214 9.32 -1.51 -22.23
N LEU A 215 8.65 -2.52 -21.66
CA LEU A 215 7.41 -3.07 -22.21
C LEU A 215 6.20 -2.12 -22.05
N GLY A 216 6.25 -1.19 -21.09
CA GLY A 216 5.22 -0.17 -20.87
C GLY A 216 5.09 0.85 -22.01
N GLY A 217 6.00 0.81 -22.99
CA GLY A 217 5.98 1.62 -24.21
C GLY A 217 5.00 1.12 -25.25
N ARG A 218 3.69 1.08 -24.94
CA ARG A 218 2.59 1.10 -25.92
C ARG A 218 1.23 1.40 -25.28
N GLN A 219 1.21 2.17 -24.20
CA GLN A 219 0.01 2.94 -23.90
C GLN A 219 -0.05 4.06 -24.96
N PRO A 220 -1.17 4.27 -25.68
CA PRO A 220 -1.44 5.59 -26.22
C PRO A 220 -1.49 6.50 -24.99
N GLY A 221 -0.40 7.22 -24.75
CA GLY A 221 -0.32 8.09 -23.59
C GLY A 221 -1.47 9.10 -23.60
N PRO A 222 -1.82 9.70 -22.45
CA PRO A 222 -2.73 10.85 -22.37
C PRO A 222 -2.24 12.11 -23.13
N GLY A 223 -1.15 12.00 -23.91
CA GLY A 223 -0.47 13.08 -24.60
C GLY A 223 -0.66 13.08 -26.11
N MET A 224 -1.68 12.43 -26.67
CA MET A 224 -2.21 12.91 -27.95
C MET A 224 -3.20 14.03 -27.60
N PRO A 225 -2.86 15.32 -27.83
CA PRO A 225 -3.86 16.36 -27.69
C PRO A 225 -4.97 16.00 -28.65
N LYS A 226 -6.16 15.71 -28.13
CA LYS A 226 -7.38 15.67 -28.93
C LYS A 226 -7.72 17.12 -29.29
N GLY A 227 -6.87 17.74 -30.11
CA GLY A 227 -7.29 18.87 -30.92
C GLY A 227 -8.43 18.39 -31.83
N PRO A 228 -9.36 19.28 -32.21
CA PRO A 228 -10.38 18.91 -33.17
C PRO A 228 -9.69 18.34 -34.41
N MET A 229 -9.94 17.05 -34.67
CA MET A 229 -9.47 16.40 -35.87
C MET A 229 -10.02 17.22 -37.05
N PRO A 230 -9.18 17.75 -37.96
CA PRO A 230 -9.69 18.40 -39.15
C PRO A 230 -10.53 17.37 -39.90
N ALA A 231 -11.82 17.65 -40.05
CA ALA A 231 -12.74 16.85 -40.83
C ALA A 231 -12.25 16.87 -42.28
N GLY A 232 -11.47 15.88 -42.68
CA GLY A 232 -10.95 15.79 -44.05
C GLY A 232 -9.65 15.02 -44.24
N ALA A 233 -8.93 14.62 -43.20
CA ALA A 233 -7.69 13.84 -43.37
C ALA A 233 -7.99 12.37 -43.72
N LYS A 234 -8.38 12.11 -44.98
CA LYS A 234 -8.37 10.79 -45.58
C LYS A 234 -6.94 10.23 -45.49
N MET A 235 -6.73 9.19 -44.69
CA MET A 235 -5.50 8.39 -44.75
C MET A 235 -5.30 7.92 -46.19
N ARG A 236 -4.34 8.51 -46.91
CA ARG A 236 -3.94 7.99 -48.22
C ARG A 236 -3.36 6.61 -47.98
N SER A 237 -4.04 5.60 -48.51
CA SER A 237 -3.64 4.21 -48.46
C SER A 237 -2.20 4.05 -48.95
N MET A 238 -1.34 3.57 -48.04
CA MET A 238 0.07 3.25 -48.30
C MET A 238 0.25 2.07 -49.29
N GLN A 239 -0.85 1.55 -49.83
CA GLN A 239 -0.90 0.38 -50.70
C GLN A 239 -0.67 0.68 -52.19
N ARG A 240 -0.55 1.95 -52.60
CA ARG A 240 -0.38 2.30 -54.02
C ARG A 240 1.06 2.55 -54.47
N THR A 241 2.02 2.63 -53.54
CA THR A 241 3.44 2.88 -53.87
C THR A 241 4.22 1.60 -54.15
N ALA A 242 3.73 0.44 -53.72
CA ALA A 242 4.41 -0.86 -53.90
C ALA A 242 4.24 -1.49 -55.29
N ARG A 243 3.41 -0.91 -56.18
CA ARG A 243 3.11 -1.49 -57.52
C ARG A 243 3.79 -0.76 -58.68
N ARG A 244 4.77 0.11 -58.41
CA ARG A 244 5.53 0.84 -59.44
C ARG A 244 7.03 0.49 -59.51
N LYS A 245 7.43 -0.53 -58.77
CA LYS A 245 8.76 -1.17 -58.88
C LYS A 245 8.56 -2.69 -58.97
N SER A 246 8.10 -3.12 -60.13
CA SER A 246 8.25 -4.46 -60.67
C SER A 246 8.27 -4.31 -62.18
#